data_AF-A0A3M9NN69-F1
#
_entry.id   AF-A0A3M9NN69-F1
#
_cell.length_a   1.000
_cell.length_b   1.000
_cell.length_c   1.000
_cell.angle_alpha   90.00
_cell.angle_beta   90.00
_cell.angle_gamma   90.00
#
_symmetry.space_group_name_H-M   'P 1'
#
loop_
_entity.id
_entity.type
_entity.pdbx_description
1 polymer ?
#
loop_
_entity_poly.entity_id
_entity_poly.type
_entity_poly.pdbx_seq_one_letter_code
_entity_poly.pdbx_strand_id
1 'polypeptide(L)'
;MNYAYDIFISYRRDDLTKAWIEKHFVPLLDSHVFYELGRHPVFYIDLQLESGTTWPIALGNALGTCKTIIPLWSKTYLNSVWCACEISHMLEREIKTGFRTLQQPEGLVFPTIIHDGETMPINLSSIQKVEIQDCFNVKMSPDSPKAELLSDKLKPLGKAIASVLDKAPDCQADWKIDTANTFFKQFYINTQAQQTQTPKFI
;
A
#
# COMPACT_ATOMS: atom_id res chain seq x y z
N MET A 1 -18.90 6.30 -9.24
CA MET A 1 -17.62 5.76 -9.74
C MET A 1 -17.31 4.53 -8.92
N ASN A 2 -16.66 3.50 -9.48
CA ASN A 2 -16.37 2.28 -8.75
C ASN A 2 -14.88 2.17 -8.43
N TYR A 3 -14.56 1.58 -7.29
CA TYR A 3 -13.20 1.16 -6.97
C TYR A 3 -12.74 0.09 -7.96
N ALA A 4 -11.47 0.16 -8.35
CA ALA A 4 -10.82 -0.87 -9.16
C ALA A 4 -10.12 -1.92 -8.28
N TYR A 5 -9.71 -1.52 -7.07
CA TYR A 5 -8.97 -2.34 -6.14
C TYR A 5 -9.60 -2.27 -4.75
N ASP A 6 -9.58 -3.37 -4.02
CA ASP A 6 -9.91 -3.38 -2.60
C ASP A 6 -8.69 -2.97 -1.77
N ILE A 7 -7.52 -3.56 -2.05
CA ILE A 7 -6.34 -3.47 -1.18
C ILE A 7 -5.10 -3.05 -1.99
N PHE A 8 -4.43 -1.99 -1.55
CA PHE A 8 -3.16 -1.51 -2.11
C PHE A 8 -2.00 -1.97 -1.24
N ILE A 9 -1.06 -2.75 -1.77
CA ILE A 9 0.15 -3.13 -1.04
C ILE A 9 1.26 -2.14 -1.36
N SER A 10 1.63 -1.33 -0.37
CA SER A 10 2.76 -0.40 -0.49
C SER A 10 3.98 -0.96 0.21
N TYR A 11 5.13 -0.93 -0.45
CA TYR A 11 6.39 -1.44 0.09
C TYR A 11 7.57 -0.75 -0.59
N ARG A 12 8.75 -0.79 0.05
CA ARG A 12 9.98 -0.37 -0.61
C ARG A 12 10.31 -1.36 -1.71
N ARG A 13 10.27 -0.90 -2.97
CA ARG A 13 10.56 -1.73 -4.14
C ARG A 13 11.90 -2.46 -4.01
N ASP A 14 11.82 -3.77 -4.03
CA ASP A 14 12.91 -4.74 -4.00
C ASP A 14 12.35 -6.06 -4.55
N ASP A 15 13.07 -6.70 -5.46
CA ASP A 15 12.57 -7.86 -6.19
C ASP A 15 12.32 -9.07 -5.28
N LEU A 16 13.16 -9.25 -4.25
CA LEU A 16 13.02 -10.33 -3.29
C LEU A 16 11.81 -10.12 -2.38
N THR A 17 11.59 -8.87 -1.95
CA THR A 17 10.42 -8.48 -1.18
C THR A 17 9.15 -8.66 -2.01
N LYS A 18 9.16 -8.24 -3.29
CA LYS A 18 8.04 -8.45 -4.23
C LYS A 18 7.70 -9.93 -4.36
N ALA A 19 8.70 -10.77 -4.61
CA ALA A 19 8.52 -12.21 -4.72
C ALA A 19 7.93 -12.82 -3.43
N TRP A 20 8.37 -12.35 -2.26
CA TRP A 20 7.79 -12.78 -0.98
C TRP A 20 6.33 -12.35 -0.81
N ILE A 21 5.98 -11.13 -1.23
CA ILE A 21 4.61 -10.63 -1.20
C ILE A 21 3.70 -11.51 -2.07
N GLU A 22 4.08 -11.72 -3.33
CA GLU A 22 3.29 -12.45 -4.31
C GLU A 22 3.16 -13.94 -3.96
N LYS A 23 4.23 -14.54 -3.41
CA LYS A 23 4.26 -15.98 -3.10
C LYS A 23 3.64 -16.34 -1.75
N HIS A 24 3.69 -15.43 -0.76
CA HIS A 24 3.32 -15.76 0.62
C HIS A 24 2.30 -14.80 1.21
N PHE A 25 2.60 -13.51 1.25
CA PHE A 25 1.77 -12.54 1.97
C PHE A 25 0.36 -12.44 1.38
N VAL A 26 0.28 -12.21 0.06
CA VAL A 26 -0.99 -11.98 -0.63
C VAL A 26 -1.85 -13.23 -0.67
N PRO A 27 -1.36 -14.43 -1.04
CA PRO A 27 -2.18 -15.64 -1.02
C PRO A 27 -2.77 -15.97 0.37
N LEU A 28 -1.99 -15.77 1.43
CA LEU A 28 -2.47 -16.02 2.80
C LEU A 28 -3.51 -14.97 3.21
N LEU A 29 -3.25 -13.68 2.95
CA LEU A 29 -4.19 -12.62 3.29
C LEU A 29 -5.48 -12.72 2.47
N ASP A 30 -5.38 -13.02 1.18
CA ASP A 30 -6.51 -13.27 0.28
C ASP A 30 -7.45 -14.32 0.85
N SER A 31 -6.91 -15.46 1.28
CA SER A 31 -7.69 -16.54 1.91
C SER A 31 -8.45 -16.05 3.15
N HIS A 32 -7.79 -15.33 4.06
CA HIS A 32 -8.45 -14.80 5.27
C HIS A 32 -9.55 -13.79 4.93
N VAL A 33 -9.28 -12.86 4.01
CA VAL A 33 -10.27 -11.85 3.60
C VAL A 33 -11.43 -12.51 2.83
N PHE A 34 -11.16 -13.52 2.01
CA PHE A 34 -12.17 -14.27 1.26
C PHE A 34 -13.24 -14.87 2.17
N TYR A 35 -12.83 -15.53 3.27
CA TYR A 35 -13.79 -16.13 4.20
C TYR A 35 -14.63 -15.10 4.97
N GLU A 36 -14.13 -13.88 5.12
CA GLU A 36 -14.86 -12.79 5.79
C GLU A 36 -15.77 -12.04 4.81
N LEU A 37 -15.38 -11.88 3.54
CA LEU A 37 -16.14 -11.15 2.51
C LEU A 37 -17.07 -12.03 1.65
N GLY A 38 -16.81 -13.34 1.56
CA GLY A 38 -17.46 -14.23 0.60
C GLY A 38 -17.01 -14.06 -0.86
N ARG A 39 -15.94 -13.29 -1.10
CA ARG A 39 -15.29 -13.12 -2.42
C ARG A 39 -13.81 -12.80 -2.26
N HIS A 40 -13.02 -13.09 -3.30
CA HIS A 40 -11.62 -12.68 -3.32
C HIS A 40 -11.52 -11.14 -3.40
N PRO A 41 -10.74 -10.48 -2.53
CA PRO A 41 -10.42 -9.06 -2.70
C PRO A 41 -9.52 -8.83 -3.92
N VAL A 42 -9.66 -7.67 -4.55
CA VAL A 42 -8.80 -7.27 -5.67
C VAL A 42 -7.59 -6.51 -5.12
N PHE A 43 -6.41 -7.12 -5.20
CA PHE A 43 -5.16 -6.50 -4.78
C PHE A 43 -4.53 -5.66 -5.88
N TYR A 44 -3.83 -4.62 -5.46
CA TYR A 44 -2.86 -3.90 -6.27
C TYR A 44 -1.47 -4.06 -5.66
N ILE A 45 -0.54 -4.63 -6.44
CA ILE A 45 0.85 -4.84 -6.06
C ILE A 45 1.72 -4.39 -7.23
N ASP A 46 2.50 -3.33 -7.00
CA ASP A 46 3.49 -2.83 -7.96
C ASP A 46 2.92 -2.35 -9.32
N LEU A 47 3.76 -1.65 -10.09
CA LEU A 47 3.46 -1.14 -11.43
C LEU A 47 4.36 -1.84 -12.44
N GLN A 48 3.83 -2.88 -13.10
CA GLN A 48 4.32 -3.23 -14.43
C GLN A 48 3.63 -2.29 -15.43
N LEU A 49 4.35 -1.25 -15.86
CA LEU A 49 3.82 -0.33 -16.85
C LEU A 49 4.04 -0.88 -18.26
N GLU A 50 2.98 -0.82 -19.07
CA GLU A 50 3.11 -0.94 -20.51
C GLU A 50 3.91 0.24 -21.08
N SER A 51 4.67 -0.02 -22.16
CA SER A 51 5.46 1.01 -22.85
C SER A 51 4.59 2.20 -23.24
N GLY A 52 4.99 3.42 -22.85
CA GLY A 52 4.27 4.66 -23.13
C GLY A 52 3.36 5.15 -21.99
N THR A 53 3.19 4.39 -20.91
CA THR A 53 2.40 4.84 -19.75
C THR A 53 3.23 5.67 -18.78
N THR A 54 2.71 6.84 -18.38
CA THR A 54 3.33 7.71 -17.39
C THR A 54 3.15 7.15 -15.97
N TRP A 55 4.26 6.76 -15.33
CA TRP A 55 4.26 6.09 -14.03
C TRP A 55 3.47 6.81 -12.92
N PRO A 56 3.61 8.15 -12.73
CA PRO A 56 2.81 8.89 -11.75
C PRO A 56 1.29 8.80 -11.94
N ILE A 57 0.83 8.80 -13.20
CA ILE A 57 -0.60 8.78 -13.53
C ILE A 57 -1.19 7.40 -13.20
N ALA A 58 -0.49 6.33 -13.58
CA ALA A 58 -0.93 4.97 -13.30
C ALA A 58 -0.99 4.70 -11.78
N LEU A 59 0.04 5.11 -11.04
CA LEU A 59 0.07 5.00 -9.58
C LEU A 59 -1.06 5.78 -8.93
N GLY A 60 -1.28 7.02 -9.39
CA GLY A 60 -2.33 7.88 -8.85
C GLY A 60 -3.73 7.34 -9.12
N ASN A 61 -3.96 6.79 -10.31
CA ASN A 61 -5.21 6.11 -10.61
C ASN A 61 -5.41 4.87 -9.74
N ALA A 62 -4.39 4.03 -9.56
CA ALA A 62 -4.49 2.82 -8.74
C ALA A 62 -4.80 3.14 -7.27
N LEU A 63 -4.04 4.06 -6.66
CA LEU A 63 -4.28 4.46 -5.27
C LEU A 63 -5.60 5.22 -5.10
N GLY A 64 -5.93 6.11 -6.05
CA GLY A 64 -7.20 6.84 -6.08
C GLY A 64 -8.42 5.94 -6.25
N THR A 65 -8.24 4.73 -6.79
CA THR A 65 -9.28 3.70 -6.98
C THR A 65 -9.14 2.49 -6.08
N CYS A 66 -8.34 2.59 -5.02
CA CYS A 66 -8.22 1.54 -4.04
C CYS A 66 -8.95 1.91 -2.75
N LYS A 67 -9.61 0.97 -2.07
CA LYS A 67 -10.35 1.26 -0.82
C LYS A 67 -9.43 1.43 0.39
N THR A 68 -8.42 0.59 0.53
CA THR A 68 -7.49 0.58 1.67
C THR A 68 -6.03 0.35 1.25
N ILE A 69 -5.08 0.70 2.12
CA ILE A 69 -3.65 0.51 1.91
C ILE A 69 -3.03 -0.30 3.06
N ILE A 70 -2.11 -1.20 2.70
CA ILE A 70 -1.24 -1.94 3.62
C ILE A 70 0.21 -1.52 3.36
N PRO A 71 0.75 -0.60 4.16
CA PRO A 71 2.17 -0.30 4.18
C PRO A 71 2.96 -1.46 4.81
N LEU A 72 3.80 -2.14 4.03
CA LEU A 72 4.78 -3.12 4.51
C LEU A 72 6.03 -2.38 4.98
N TRP A 73 6.04 -2.08 6.26
CA TRP A 73 7.01 -1.20 6.88
C TRP A 73 8.36 -1.89 7.10
N SER A 74 9.41 -1.21 6.64
CA SER A 74 10.81 -1.50 6.89
C SER A 74 11.55 -0.20 7.18
N LYS A 75 12.79 -0.30 7.68
CA LYS A 75 13.63 0.89 7.94
C LYS A 75 13.83 1.77 6.72
N THR A 76 13.78 1.19 5.52
CA THR A 76 13.99 1.89 4.25
C THR A 76 12.69 2.30 3.56
N TYR A 77 11.53 2.06 4.19
CA TYR A 77 10.22 2.37 3.62
C TYR A 77 10.09 3.86 3.25
N LEU A 78 10.38 4.75 4.21
CA LEU A 78 10.31 6.20 4.00
C LEU A 78 11.46 6.80 3.21
N ASN A 79 12.49 6.01 2.85
CA ASN A 79 13.50 6.47 1.89
C ASN A 79 12.91 6.64 0.49
N SER A 80 11.71 6.08 0.25
CA SER A 80 10.92 6.31 -0.95
C SER A 80 9.88 7.39 -0.68
N VAL A 81 10.04 8.55 -1.32
CA VAL A 81 9.03 9.62 -1.24
C VAL A 81 7.66 9.19 -1.77
N TRP A 82 7.64 8.21 -2.69
CA TRP A 82 6.42 7.60 -3.20
C TRP A 82 5.63 6.89 -2.10
N CYS A 83 6.32 6.05 -1.32
CA CYS A 83 5.71 5.32 -0.20
C CYS A 83 5.12 6.27 0.84
N ALA A 84 5.78 7.42 1.08
CA ALA A 84 5.27 8.46 1.97
C ALA A 84 4.00 9.12 1.40
N CYS A 85 4.04 9.55 0.12
CA CYS A 85 2.90 10.16 -0.55
C CYS A 85 1.68 9.22 -0.62
N GLU A 86 1.89 7.92 -0.87
CA GLU A 86 0.83 6.92 -0.91
C GLU A 86 0.05 6.85 0.41
N ILE A 87 0.79 6.78 1.54
CA ILE A 87 0.16 6.80 2.87
C ILE A 87 -0.53 8.13 3.11
N SER A 88 0.12 9.26 2.81
CA SER A 88 -0.45 10.60 3.03
C SER A 88 -1.79 10.78 2.35
N HIS A 89 -1.95 10.30 1.12
CA HIS A 89 -3.24 10.38 0.41
C HIS A 89 -4.33 9.56 1.08
N MET A 90 -4.00 8.37 1.61
CA MET A 90 -5.00 7.56 2.31
C MET A 90 -5.38 8.16 3.66
N LEU A 91 -4.41 8.72 4.40
CA LEU A 91 -4.69 9.47 5.64
C LEU A 91 -5.54 10.71 5.37
N GLU A 92 -5.26 11.45 4.30
CA GLU A 92 -6.08 12.60 3.90
C GLU A 92 -7.51 12.16 3.58
N ARG A 93 -7.68 11.01 2.89
CA ARG A 93 -8.99 10.44 2.63
C ARG A 93 -9.72 10.09 3.92
N GLU A 94 -9.06 9.46 4.89
CA GLU A 94 -9.65 9.18 6.19
C GLU A 94 -10.21 10.45 6.85
N ILE A 95 -9.42 11.53 6.87
CA ILE A 95 -9.83 12.83 7.42
C ILE A 95 -11.06 13.37 6.69
N LYS A 96 -11.06 13.39 5.35
CA LYS A 96 -12.16 13.93 4.53
C LYS A 96 -13.46 13.11 4.65
N THR A 97 -13.36 11.83 5.00
CA THR A 97 -14.48 10.89 5.00
C THR A 97 -14.92 10.44 6.40
N GLY A 98 -14.34 11.03 7.45
CA GLY A 98 -14.77 10.82 8.83
C GLY A 98 -14.25 9.56 9.50
N PHE A 99 -13.19 8.93 8.94
CA PHE A 99 -12.49 7.82 9.58
C PHE A 99 -11.51 8.32 10.65
N ARG A 100 -11.07 7.43 11.54
CA ARG A 100 -10.25 7.73 12.72
C ARG A 100 -10.88 8.80 13.63
N THR A 101 -12.20 8.75 13.79
CA THR A 101 -12.97 9.60 14.69
C THR A 101 -13.53 8.80 15.86
N LEU A 102 -14.15 9.46 16.85
CA LEU A 102 -14.83 8.75 17.95
C LEU A 102 -15.99 7.87 17.45
N GLN A 103 -16.66 8.29 16.38
CA GLN A 103 -17.79 7.58 15.78
C GLN A 103 -17.33 6.46 14.84
N GLN A 104 -16.16 6.62 14.21
CA GLN A 104 -15.58 5.66 13.29
C GLN A 104 -14.07 5.55 13.53
N PRO A 105 -13.64 4.78 14.56
CA PRO A 105 -12.24 4.70 14.97
C PRO A 105 -11.37 3.89 14.01
N GLU A 106 -11.99 3.05 13.17
CA GLU A 106 -11.33 2.32 12.10
C GLU A 106 -10.70 3.28 11.08
N GLY A 107 -9.69 2.79 10.35
CA GLY A 107 -9.01 3.54 9.32
C GLY A 107 -8.84 2.72 8.04
N LEU A 108 -8.43 3.40 6.99
CA LEU A 108 -8.11 2.86 5.67
C LEU A 108 -6.61 2.51 5.52
N VAL A 109 -5.78 2.85 6.51
CA VAL A 109 -4.35 2.49 6.56
C VAL A 109 -4.11 1.40 7.59
N PHE A 110 -3.50 0.28 7.16
CA PHE A 110 -3.12 -0.86 7.99
C PHE A 110 -1.60 -1.07 8.00
N PRO A 111 -0.83 -0.35 8.84
CA PRO A 111 0.61 -0.50 8.93
C PRO A 111 0.99 -1.92 9.35
N THR A 112 1.82 -2.58 8.54
CA THR A 112 2.26 -3.95 8.75
C THR A 112 3.77 -4.01 8.79
N ILE A 113 4.35 -4.40 9.92
CA ILE A 113 5.80 -4.34 10.16
C ILE A 113 6.45 -5.64 9.66
N ILE A 114 7.34 -5.52 8.66
CA ILE A 114 8.09 -6.66 8.09
C ILE A 114 9.56 -6.68 8.52
N HIS A 115 10.10 -5.58 9.07
CA HIS A 115 11.50 -5.57 9.52
C HIS A 115 11.78 -4.63 10.72
N ASP A 116 11.40 -3.35 10.64
CA ASP A 116 11.69 -2.34 11.68
C ASP A 116 10.40 -1.64 12.06
N GLY A 117 10.07 -1.53 13.35
CA GLY A 117 8.89 -0.80 13.84
C GLY A 117 9.22 0.55 14.50
N GLU A 118 10.51 0.85 14.69
CA GLU A 118 11.02 1.94 15.54
C GLU A 118 11.09 3.28 14.81
N THR A 119 11.35 3.25 13.50
CA THR A 119 11.51 4.45 12.65
C THR A 119 10.19 5.03 12.14
N MET A 120 9.06 4.56 12.68
CA MET A 120 7.74 4.98 12.21
C MET A 120 7.36 6.38 12.73
N PRO A 121 6.93 7.31 11.86
CA PRO A 121 6.50 8.64 12.26
C PRO A 121 5.38 8.62 13.30
N ILE A 122 5.35 9.63 14.16
CA ILE A 122 4.47 9.65 15.34
C ILE A 122 2.97 9.60 14.99
N ASN A 123 2.60 10.15 13.84
CA ASN A 123 1.23 10.14 13.32
C ASN A 123 0.80 8.75 12.83
N LEU A 124 1.74 7.88 12.48
CA LEU A 124 1.47 6.48 12.16
C LEU A 124 1.63 5.58 13.39
N SER A 125 2.48 5.95 14.35
CA SER A 125 2.70 5.14 15.56
C SER A 125 1.46 5.00 16.46
N SER A 126 0.49 5.91 16.37
CA SER A 126 -0.80 5.81 17.07
C SER A 126 -1.77 4.81 16.43
N ILE A 127 -1.49 4.35 15.20
CA ILE A 127 -2.29 3.34 14.51
C ILE A 127 -1.85 1.96 14.99
N GLN A 128 -2.82 1.11 15.36
CA GLN A 128 -2.56 -0.29 15.69
C GLN A 128 -1.85 -0.97 14.51
N LYS A 129 -0.70 -1.59 14.80
CA LYS A 129 0.17 -2.20 13.80
C LYS A 129 -0.03 -3.71 13.77
N VAL A 130 0.22 -4.31 12.61
CA VAL A 130 0.34 -5.77 12.47
C VAL A 130 1.81 -6.13 12.43
N GLU A 131 2.28 -6.86 13.43
CA GLU A 131 3.70 -7.21 13.58
C GLU A 131 3.99 -8.61 13.03
N ILE A 132 4.69 -8.66 11.90
CA ILE A 132 5.04 -9.89 11.18
C ILE A 132 6.53 -9.99 10.84
N GLN A 133 7.38 -9.17 11.46
CA GLN A 133 8.82 -9.16 11.24
C GLN A 133 9.46 -10.54 11.47
N ASP A 134 8.96 -11.30 12.45
CA ASP A 134 9.42 -12.67 12.71
C ASP A 134 9.03 -13.67 11.61
N CYS A 135 8.13 -13.29 10.71
CA CYS A 135 7.67 -14.11 9.58
C CYS A 135 8.31 -13.71 8.26
N PHE A 136 8.85 -12.50 8.15
CA PHE A 136 9.48 -12.04 6.92
C PHE A 136 10.78 -12.81 6.65
N ASN A 137 10.78 -13.57 5.55
CA ASN A 137 11.95 -14.29 5.06
C ASN A 137 11.75 -14.55 3.57
N VAL A 138 12.57 -13.89 2.73
CA VAL A 138 12.48 -14.00 1.26
C VAL A 138 12.73 -15.42 0.72
N LYS A 139 13.28 -16.32 1.55
CA LYS A 139 13.48 -17.76 1.24
C LYS A 139 12.51 -18.68 1.98
N MET A 140 11.41 -18.16 2.52
CA MET A 140 10.42 -18.95 3.22
C MET A 140 9.84 -20.06 2.34
N SER A 141 9.64 -21.24 2.94
CA SER A 141 8.89 -22.33 2.29
C SER A 141 7.39 -22.17 2.61
N PRO A 142 6.47 -22.41 1.65
CA PRO A 142 5.02 -22.36 1.88
C PRO A 142 4.54 -23.24 3.04
N ASP A 143 5.14 -24.43 3.22
CA ASP A 143 4.74 -25.39 4.26
C ASP A 143 5.59 -25.28 5.53
N SER A 144 6.29 -24.16 5.72
CA SER A 144 7.11 -23.96 6.92
C SER A 144 6.27 -23.50 8.12
N PRO A 145 6.70 -23.80 9.36
CA PRO A 145 6.07 -23.22 10.57
C PRO A 145 6.01 -21.68 10.55
N LYS A 146 6.93 -21.03 9.83
CA LYS A 146 6.94 -19.57 9.65
C LYS A 146 5.79 -19.08 8.76
N ALA A 147 5.39 -19.87 7.76
CA ALA A 147 4.23 -19.56 6.91
C ALA A 147 2.91 -19.80 7.66
N GLU A 148 2.84 -20.83 8.49
CA GLU A 148 1.71 -21.05 9.40
C GLU A 148 1.56 -19.88 10.38
N LEU A 149 2.66 -19.48 11.04
CA LEU A 149 2.67 -18.32 11.93
C LEU A 149 2.29 -17.02 11.22
N LEU A 150 2.72 -16.83 9.97
CA LEU A 150 2.30 -15.70 9.15
C LEU A 150 0.79 -15.72 8.94
N SER A 151 0.22 -16.87 8.57
CA SER A 151 -1.22 -17.04 8.39
C SER A 151 -1.99 -16.65 9.64
N ASP A 152 -1.58 -17.14 10.82
CA ASP A 152 -2.22 -16.83 12.09
C ASP A 152 -2.18 -15.32 12.41
N LYS A 153 -1.05 -14.67 12.14
CA LYS A 153 -0.90 -13.22 12.32
C LYS A 153 -1.73 -12.40 11.33
N LEU A 154 -2.00 -12.93 10.13
CA LEU A 154 -2.82 -12.25 9.11
C LEU A 154 -4.32 -12.42 9.33
N LYS A 155 -4.76 -13.45 10.06
CA LYS A 155 -6.18 -13.67 10.37
C LYS A 155 -6.91 -12.44 10.95
N PRO A 156 -6.44 -11.78 12.03
CA PRO A 156 -7.09 -10.57 12.54
C PRO A 156 -7.05 -9.41 11.54
N LEU A 157 -5.99 -9.31 10.73
CA LEU A 157 -5.88 -8.29 9.69
C LEU A 157 -6.94 -8.52 8.59
N GLY A 158 -7.14 -9.76 8.16
CA GLY A 158 -8.15 -10.12 7.16
C GLY A 158 -9.56 -9.70 7.59
N LYS A 159 -9.92 -9.99 8.85
CA LYS A 159 -11.19 -9.56 9.44
C LYS A 159 -11.34 -8.04 9.51
N ALA A 160 -10.28 -7.34 9.92
CA ALA A 160 -10.30 -5.87 10.02
C ALA A 160 -10.44 -5.22 8.64
N ILE A 161 -9.75 -5.74 7.63
CA ILE A 161 -9.86 -5.29 6.24
C ILE A 161 -11.28 -5.53 5.72
N ALA A 162 -11.83 -6.73 5.90
CA ALA A 162 -13.19 -7.05 5.44
C ALA A 162 -14.23 -6.07 6.01
N SER A 163 -14.18 -5.81 7.34
CA SER A 163 -15.03 -4.81 8.00
C SER A 163 -14.93 -3.42 7.37
N VAL A 164 -13.71 -2.99 7.02
CA VAL A 164 -13.46 -1.66 6.42
C VAL A 164 -13.88 -1.62 4.95
N LEU A 165 -13.74 -2.71 4.19
CA LEU A 165 -14.11 -2.74 2.77
C LEU A 165 -15.61 -2.56 2.52
N ASP A 166 -16.45 -2.95 3.48
CA ASP A 166 -17.90 -2.75 3.48
C ASP A 166 -18.29 -1.31 3.88
N LYS A 167 -17.46 -0.66 4.70
CA LYS A 167 -17.68 0.72 5.18
C LYS A 167 -16.91 1.76 4.37
N ALA A 168 -16.13 1.33 3.38
CA ALA A 168 -15.29 2.20 2.60
C ALA A 168 -16.15 3.32 1.97
N PRO A 169 -15.66 4.58 1.99
CA PRO A 169 -16.43 5.71 1.48
C PRO A 169 -16.70 5.54 -0.01
N ASP A 170 -17.73 6.19 -0.55
CA ASP A 170 -17.96 6.15 -2.00
C ASP A 170 -16.76 6.71 -2.77
N CYS A 171 -16.37 6.02 -3.85
CA CYS A 171 -15.21 6.40 -4.66
C CYS A 171 -15.45 7.76 -5.33
N GLN A 172 -14.58 8.73 -5.05
CA GLN A 172 -14.68 10.09 -5.59
C GLN A 172 -13.71 10.31 -6.76
N ALA A 173 -14.15 11.05 -7.78
CA ALA A 173 -13.39 11.29 -9.01
C ALA A 173 -12.13 12.14 -8.80
N ASP A 174 -12.21 13.09 -7.88
CA ASP A 174 -11.12 14.00 -7.51
C ASP A 174 -9.92 13.27 -6.90
N TRP A 175 -10.13 12.18 -6.15
CA TRP A 175 -9.03 11.42 -5.54
C TRP A 175 -8.00 10.94 -6.56
N LYS A 176 -8.44 10.44 -7.72
CA LYS A 176 -7.52 10.03 -8.78
C LYS A 176 -6.71 11.21 -9.31
N ILE A 177 -7.36 12.34 -9.51
CA ILE A 177 -6.79 13.55 -10.11
C ILE A 177 -5.78 14.16 -9.14
N ASP A 178 -6.15 14.33 -7.87
CA ASP A 178 -5.32 14.89 -6.82
C ASP A 178 -4.08 14.04 -6.58
N THR A 179 -4.25 12.71 -6.49
CA THR A 179 -3.14 11.79 -6.31
C THR A 179 -2.23 11.78 -7.54
N ALA A 180 -2.79 11.68 -8.76
CA ALA A 180 -1.97 11.71 -9.98
C ALA A 180 -1.20 13.03 -10.15
N ASN A 181 -1.82 14.17 -9.84
CA ASN A 181 -1.18 15.48 -9.88
C ASN A 181 -0.06 15.61 -8.86
N THR A 182 -0.27 15.11 -7.64
CA THR A 182 0.73 15.12 -6.57
C THR A 182 1.93 14.26 -6.96
N PHE A 183 1.67 13.05 -7.47
CA PHE A 183 2.73 12.19 -7.96
C PHE A 183 3.45 12.78 -9.17
N PHE A 184 2.73 13.41 -10.10
CA PHE A 184 3.34 14.06 -11.26
C PHE A 184 4.30 15.17 -10.81
N LYS A 185 3.85 16.08 -9.95
CA LYS A 185 4.71 17.13 -9.38
C LYS A 185 5.94 16.53 -8.71
N GLN A 186 5.77 15.48 -7.90
CA GLN A 186 6.89 14.84 -7.21
C GLN A 186 7.89 14.17 -8.16
N PHE A 187 7.41 13.61 -9.28
CA PHE A 187 8.28 13.04 -10.31
C PHE A 187 9.17 14.11 -10.94
N TYR A 188 8.58 15.24 -11.35
CA TYR A 188 9.27 16.32 -12.06
C TYR A 188 10.15 17.19 -11.16
N ILE A 189 9.81 17.34 -9.88
CA ILE A 189 10.70 17.97 -8.89
C ILE A 189 12.00 17.16 -8.76
N ASN A 190 11.91 15.82 -8.74
CA ASN A 190 13.08 14.95 -8.63
C ASN A 190 13.83 14.74 -9.96
N THR A 191 13.25 15.13 -11.10
CA THR A 191 13.88 15.04 -12.43
C THR A 191 14.31 16.39 -13.00
N GLN A 192 14.47 17.44 -12.17
CA GLN A 192 15.21 18.63 -12.59
C GLN A 192 16.70 18.29 -12.82
N ALA A 193 16.98 17.60 -13.92
CA ALA A 193 18.29 17.56 -14.51
C ALA A 193 18.56 18.95 -15.09
N GLN A 194 19.54 19.66 -14.52
CA GLN A 194 20.12 20.81 -15.18
C GLN A 194 20.84 20.31 -16.43
N GLN A 195 20.27 20.58 -17.61
CA GLN A 195 21.00 20.44 -18.84
C GLN A 195 22.08 21.53 -18.90
N THR A 196 23.29 21.20 -18.44
CA THR A 196 24.43 22.13 -18.41
C THR A 196 25.10 22.29 -19.78
N GLN A 197 24.77 21.44 -20.75
CA GLN A 197 25.26 21.53 -22.13
C GLN A 197 24.19 21.13 -23.16
N THR A 198 24.16 21.87 -24.26
CA THR A 198 23.30 21.62 -25.42
C THR A 198 23.59 20.23 -26.01
N PRO A 199 22.57 19.41 -26.34
CA PRO A 199 22.82 18.11 -26.94
C PRO A 199 23.37 18.34 -28.35
N LYS A 200 24.56 17.79 -28.63
CA LYS A 200 25.09 17.74 -29.99
C LYS A 200 24.54 16.49 -30.66
N PHE A 201 23.64 16.69 -31.62
CA PHE A 201 23.26 15.64 -32.56
C PHE A 201 24.35 15.58 -33.64
N ILE A 202 25.06 14.45 -33.72
CA ILE A 202 26.00 14.13 -34.80
C ILE A 202 25.25 13.26 -35.80
#